data_AF-A0A7X8KEU5-F1
#
_entry.id   AF-A0A7X8KEU5-F1
#
_cell.length_a   1.000
_cell.length_b   1.000
_cell.length_c   1.000
_cell.angle_alpha   90.00
_cell.angle_beta   90.00
_cell.angle_gamma   90.00
#
_symmetry.space_group_name_H-M   'P 1'
#
loop_
_entity.id
_entity.type
_entity.pdbx_description
1 polymer ?
#
loop_
_entity_poly.entity_id
_entity_poly.type
_entity_poly.pdbx_seq_one_letter_code
_entity_poly.pdbx_strand_id
1 'polypeptide(L)'
;MRSVFQKIKTTNGLKLIMVLAVLLMPILTFANGVSAEMPKIGGIRVEFFLFAIVLICVAIFHKHTFYVAVTGLIVILTYTLILNKDFSLFQHFFGNQETNPFLQQITDKETRVGEWGIILNLFGLLLGFAILAKILEESGVPAKLPNILPNNFMGP
;
A
#
# COMPACT_ATOMS: atom_id res chain seq x y z
N MET A 1 -41.38 -39.20 -10.64
CA MET A 1 -40.56 -38.40 -9.70
C MET A 1 -39.09 -38.31 -10.14
N ARG A 2 -38.78 -37.72 -11.32
CA ARG A 2 -37.38 -37.61 -11.80
C ARG A 2 -36.97 -36.24 -12.37
N SER A 3 -37.86 -35.23 -12.38
CA SER A 3 -37.57 -33.95 -13.04
C SER A 3 -37.17 -32.79 -12.12
N VAL A 4 -37.20 -32.95 -10.79
CA VAL A 4 -36.96 -31.83 -9.85
C VAL A 4 -35.48 -31.74 -9.42
N PHE A 5 -34.74 -32.86 -9.40
CA PHE A 5 -33.40 -32.91 -8.81
C PHE A 5 -32.24 -32.44 -9.72
N GLN A 6 -32.51 -32.14 -11.00
CA GLN A 6 -31.46 -31.81 -11.96
C GLN A 6 -31.20 -30.30 -12.10
N LYS A 7 -32.06 -29.44 -11.53
CA LYS A 7 -31.98 -27.97 -11.71
C LYS A 7 -31.08 -27.25 -10.69
N ILE A 8 -30.55 -27.94 -9.68
CA ILE A 8 -29.82 -27.31 -8.55
C ILE A 8 -28.28 -27.41 -8.68
N LYS A 9 -27.75 -28.26 -9.57
CA LYS A 9 -26.28 -28.50 -9.62
C LYS A 9 -25.50 -27.58 -10.57
N THR A 10 -26.15 -26.91 -11.52
CA THR A 10 -25.45 -26.10 -12.55
C THR A 10 -25.20 -24.64 -12.13
N THR A 11 -26.09 -24.05 -11.33
CA THR A 11 -26.03 -22.63 -10.99
C THR A 11 -24.92 -22.31 -9.98
N ASN A 12 -24.67 -23.20 -9.01
CA ASN A 12 -23.66 -22.98 -7.98
C ASN A 12 -22.24 -23.28 -8.47
N GLY A 13 -22.07 -24.26 -9.37
CA GLY A 13 -20.78 -24.55 -10.01
C GLY A 13 -20.33 -23.39 -10.89
N LEU A 14 -21.25 -22.80 -11.67
CA LEU A 14 -20.95 -21.63 -12.48
C LEU A 14 -20.60 -20.41 -11.61
N LYS A 15 -21.33 -20.18 -10.52
CA LYS A 15 -21.00 -19.13 -9.53
C LYS A 15 -19.63 -19.35 -8.89
N LEU A 16 -19.27 -20.59 -8.56
CA LEU A 16 -17.97 -20.92 -7.98
C LEU A 16 -16.82 -20.69 -8.98
N ILE A 17 -17.02 -21.08 -10.25
CA ILE A 17 -16.06 -20.81 -11.33
C ILE A 17 -15.93 -19.30 -11.56
N MET A 18 -17.03 -18.56 -11.50
CA MET A 18 -17.03 -17.11 -11.66
C MET A 18 -16.34 -16.40 -10.49
N VAL A 19 -16.57 -16.85 -9.25
CA VAL A 19 -15.88 -16.33 -8.05
C VAL A 19 -14.38 -16.68 -8.09
N LEU A 20 -14.03 -17.90 -8.49
CA LEU A 20 -12.63 -18.31 -8.68
C LEU A 20 -11.96 -17.49 -9.79
N ALA A 21 -12.65 -17.23 -10.90
CA ALA A 21 -12.16 -16.38 -11.98
C ALA A 21 -12.00 -14.92 -11.55
N VAL A 22 -12.91 -14.40 -10.71
CA VAL A 22 -12.81 -13.06 -10.11
C VAL A 22 -11.67 -12.96 -9.08
N LEU A 23 -11.41 -14.04 -8.32
CA LEU A 23 -10.26 -14.10 -7.40
C LEU A 23 -8.92 -14.29 -8.12
N LEU A 24 -8.93 -14.92 -9.31
CA LEU A 24 -7.76 -15.07 -10.18
C LEU A 24 -7.53 -13.85 -11.09
N MET A 25 -8.54 -12.99 -11.27
CA MET A 25 -8.46 -11.77 -12.08
C MET A 25 -7.31 -10.84 -11.69
N PRO A 26 -7.03 -10.57 -10.39
CA PRO A 26 -5.87 -9.77 -9.99
C PRO A 26 -4.56 -10.34 -10.55
N ILE A 27 -4.40 -11.66 -10.45
CA ILE A 27 -3.21 -12.39 -10.89
C ILE A 27 -2.99 -12.25 -12.40
N LEU A 28 -4.08 -12.22 -13.18
CA LEU A 28 -4.04 -12.04 -14.63
C LEU A 28 -3.84 -10.57 -15.05
N THR A 29 -4.31 -9.61 -14.25
CA THR A 29 -4.19 -8.17 -14.55
C THR A 29 -2.80 -7.58 -14.30
N PHE A 30 -1.93 -8.26 -13.54
CA PHE A 30 -0.54 -7.81 -13.32
C PHE A 30 0.34 -7.82 -14.59
N ALA A 31 -0.16 -8.32 -15.73
CA ALA A 31 0.58 -8.45 -16.98
C ALA A 31 0.44 -7.28 -17.97
N ASN A 32 -0.51 -6.36 -17.79
CA ASN A 32 -0.71 -5.23 -18.72
C ASN A 32 -0.28 -3.89 -18.12
N GLY A 33 1.04 -3.73 -17.98
CA GLY A 33 1.69 -2.44 -17.81
C GLY A 33 2.22 -1.95 -19.15
N VAL A 34 1.73 -0.79 -19.58
CA VAL A 34 2.03 -0.07 -20.82
C VAL A 34 3.54 0.19 -20.99
N SER A 35 4.07 -0.26 -22.13
CA SER A 35 5.26 0.19 -22.87
C SER A 35 6.66 0.19 -22.22
N ALA A 36 7.65 0.07 -23.10
CA ALA A 36 9.11 0.09 -22.93
C ALA A 36 9.77 -1.16 -22.29
N GLU A 37 10.27 -2.06 -23.16
CA GLU A 37 11.50 -2.88 -23.05
C GLU A 37 12.03 -3.33 -21.67
N MET A 38 11.19 -3.65 -20.69
CA MET A 38 11.68 -4.29 -19.47
C MET A 38 12.09 -5.75 -19.76
N PRO A 39 13.24 -6.23 -19.27
CA PRO A 39 13.60 -7.64 -19.38
C PRO A 39 12.53 -8.49 -18.69
N LYS A 40 11.83 -9.31 -19.47
CA LYS A 40 10.84 -10.26 -18.97
C LYS A 40 11.48 -11.64 -18.97
N ILE A 41 11.47 -12.30 -17.83
CA ILE A 41 11.87 -13.72 -17.73
C ILE A 41 10.57 -14.52 -17.65
N GLY A 42 10.25 -15.26 -18.71
CA GLY A 42 9.03 -16.08 -18.77
C GLY A 42 7.72 -15.29 -18.70
N GLY A 43 7.69 -14.03 -19.15
CA GLY A 43 6.49 -13.17 -19.11
C GLY A 43 6.27 -12.43 -17.79
N ILE A 44 7.10 -12.68 -16.77
CA ILE A 44 7.06 -12.03 -15.46
C ILE A 44 8.15 -10.95 -15.41
N ARG A 45 7.82 -9.78 -14.82
CA ARG A 45 8.79 -8.69 -14.62
C ARG A 45 9.83 -9.06 -13.55
N VAL A 46 11.09 -8.69 -13.75
CA VAL A 46 12.20 -9.07 -12.87
C VAL A 46 12.06 -8.48 -11.46
N GLU A 47 11.38 -7.35 -11.31
CA GLU A 47 11.11 -6.69 -10.02
C GLU A 47 10.35 -7.61 -9.06
N PHE A 48 9.48 -8.48 -9.57
CA PHE A 48 8.74 -9.42 -8.72
C PHE A 48 9.65 -10.48 -8.10
N PHE A 49 10.65 -10.95 -8.83
CA PHE A 49 11.64 -11.89 -8.31
C PHE A 49 12.54 -11.21 -7.29
N LEU A 50 12.99 -9.99 -7.57
CA LEU A 50 13.76 -9.18 -6.61
C LEU A 50 12.96 -8.93 -5.34
N PHE A 51 11.67 -8.59 -5.46
CA PHE A 51 10.79 -8.41 -4.31
C PHE A 51 10.63 -9.69 -3.48
N ALA A 52 10.45 -10.85 -4.13
CA ALA A 52 10.38 -12.13 -3.44
C ALA A 52 11.68 -12.47 -2.69
N ILE A 53 12.83 -12.20 -3.30
CA ILE A 53 14.15 -12.35 -2.64
C ILE A 53 14.24 -11.43 -1.43
N VAL A 54 13.81 -10.17 -1.53
CA VAL A 54 13.78 -9.24 -0.40
C VAL A 54 12.88 -9.74 0.73
N LEU A 55 11.69 -10.27 0.44
CA LEU A 55 10.81 -10.85 1.45
C LEU A 55 11.44 -12.07 2.15
N ILE A 56 12.14 -12.93 1.41
CA ILE A 56 12.89 -14.06 1.97
C ILE A 56 14.00 -13.56 2.89
N CYS A 57 14.77 -12.54 2.47
CA CYS A 57 15.79 -11.92 3.30
C CYS A 57 15.19 -11.35 4.60
N VAL A 58 14.09 -10.60 4.51
CA VAL A 58 13.41 -10.02 5.69
C VAL A 58 12.92 -11.12 6.64
N ALA A 59 12.40 -12.22 6.10
CA ALA A 59 11.92 -13.35 6.89
C ALA A 59 13.05 -14.07 7.65
N ILE A 60 14.20 -14.26 7.00
CA ILE A 60 15.38 -14.88 7.64
C ILE A 60 15.95 -13.96 8.72
N PHE A 61 16.07 -12.67 8.45
CA PHE A 61 16.66 -11.68 9.34
C PHE A 61 15.61 -10.95 10.21
N HIS A 62 14.77 -11.71 10.90
CA HIS A 62 13.66 -11.17 11.72
C HIS A 62 14.09 -10.24 12.87
N LYS A 63 15.36 -10.23 13.30
CA LYS A 63 15.87 -9.30 14.31
C LYS A 63 16.29 -7.93 13.75
N HIS A 64 16.48 -7.83 12.44
CA HIS A 64 16.91 -6.61 11.75
C HIS A 64 16.04 -6.32 10.52
N THR A 65 14.74 -6.66 10.60
CA THR A 65 13.79 -6.52 9.50
C THR A 65 13.79 -5.13 8.87
N PHE A 66 13.89 -4.08 9.70
CA PHE A 66 13.93 -2.70 9.22
C PHE A 66 15.12 -2.44 8.29
N TYR A 67 16.33 -2.80 8.71
CA TYR A 67 17.54 -2.59 7.91
C TYR A 67 17.50 -3.41 6.62
N VAL A 68 17.08 -4.67 6.70
CA VAL A 68 17.00 -5.55 5.53
C VAL A 68 15.93 -5.06 4.54
N ALA A 69 14.80 -4.56 5.03
CA ALA A 69 13.76 -3.97 4.19
C ALA A 69 14.25 -2.70 3.50
N VAL A 70 14.97 -1.82 4.21
CA VAL A 70 15.53 -0.59 3.62
C VAL A 70 16.59 -0.92 2.57
N THR A 71 17.51 -1.83 2.85
CA THR A 71 18.51 -2.25 1.86
C THR A 71 17.87 -2.91 0.64
N GLY A 72 16.88 -3.79 0.85
CA GLY A 72 16.13 -4.42 -0.24
C GLY A 72 15.36 -3.41 -1.08
N LEU A 73 14.74 -2.40 -0.45
CA LEU A 73 14.08 -1.29 -1.13
C LEU A 73 15.07 -0.50 -1.99
N ILE A 74 16.25 -0.16 -1.46
CA ILE A 74 17.30 0.54 -2.22
C ILE A 74 17.72 -0.28 -3.44
N VAL A 75 17.98 -1.58 -3.27
CA VAL A 75 18.36 -2.48 -4.38
C VAL A 75 17.29 -2.51 -5.47
N ILE A 76 16.01 -2.65 -5.09
CA ILE A 76 14.89 -2.65 -6.04
C ILE A 76 14.78 -1.30 -6.74
N LEU A 77 14.87 -0.18 -6.01
CA LEU A 77 14.79 1.16 -6.60
C LEU A 77 15.93 1.43 -7.58
N THR A 78 17.17 1.04 -7.24
CA THR A 78 18.32 1.18 -8.13
C THR A 78 18.15 0.34 -9.40
N TYR A 79 17.67 -0.91 -9.26
CA TYR A 79 17.35 -1.76 -10.41
C TYR A 79 16.30 -1.10 -11.31
N THR A 80 15.19 -0.67 -10.72
CA THR A 80 14.08 -0.04 -11.44
C THR A 80 14.52 1.25 -12.12
N LEU A 81 15.34 2.10 -11.49
CA LEU A 81 15.83 3.36 -12.09
C LEU A 81 16.80 3.15 -13.25
N ILE A 82 17.65 2.12 -13.21
CA ILE A 82 18.63 1.86 -14.27
C ILE A 82 17.96 1.25 -15.50
N LEU A 83 16.98 0.36 -15.30
CA LEU A 83 16.32 -0.34 -16.39
C LEU A 83 15.06 0.36 -16.91
N ASN A 84 14.39 1.19 -16.11
CA ASN A 84 13.21 1.95 -16.54
C ASN A 84 13.57 3.40 -16.79
N LYS A 85 13.80 3.72 -18.06
CA LYS A 85 14.19 5.07 -18.50
C LYS A 85 13.09 6.12 -18.31
N ASP A 86 11.82 5.69 -18.26
CA ASP A 86 10.65 6.53 -18.05
C ASP A 86 10.19 6.63 -16.58
N PHE A 87 10.85 5.91 -15.67
CA PHE A 87 10.44 5.89 -14.26
C PHE A 87 11.11 7.01 -13.45
N SER A 88 10.50 8.19 -13.49
CA SER A 88 10.87 9.30 -12.62
C SER A 88 10.12 9.22 -11.28
N LEU A 89 10.69 8.50 -10.30
CA LEU A 89 10.18 8.46 -8.90
C LEU A 89 9.79 9.84 -8.38
N PHE A 90 10.66 10.81 -8.65
CA PHE A 90 10.50 12.18 -8.22
C PHE A 90 9.29 12.85 -8.87
N GLN A 91 9.07 12.61 -10.16
CA GLN A 91 7.95 13.17 -10.92
C GLN A 91 6.61 12.59 -10.47
N HIS A 92 6.58 11.32 -10.08
CA HIS A 92 5.37 10.70 -9.55
C HIS A 92 5.05 11.17 -8.12
N PHE A 93 6.06 11.34 -7.26
CA PHE A 93 5.86 11.77 -5.87
C PHE A 93 5.63 13.29 -5.73
N PHE A 94 6.36 14.10 -6.49
CA PHE A 94 6.43 15.56 -6.38
C PHE A 94 5.85 16.30 -7.61
N GLY A 95 5.32 15.59 -8.61
CA GLY A 95 4.79 16.19 -9.84
C GLY A 95 5.87 16.59 -10.85
N ASN A 96 5.44 16.95 -12.06
CA ASN A 96 6.33 17.42 -13.13
C ASN A 96 6.96 18.77 -12.72
N GLN A 97 8.26 18.76 -12.45
CA GLN A 97 8.99 19.97 -12.03
C GLN A 97 9.01 21.06 -13.11
N GLU A 98 8.85 20.70 -14.39
CA GLU A 98 8.80 21.66 -15.51
C GLU A 98 7.48 22.42 -15.60
N THR A 99 6.35 21.80 -15.23
CA THR A 99 5.02 22.42 -15.35
C THR A 99 4.53 23.02 -14.03
N ASN A 100 4.88 22.41 -12.89
CA ASN A 100 4.44 22.82 -11.56
C ASN A 100 5.63 22.78 -10.58
N PRO A 101 6.40 23.88 -10.44
CA PRO A 101 7.51 23.96 -9.50
C PRO A 101 7.06 23.64 -8.07
N PHE A 102 7.87 22.88 -7.33
CA PHE A 102 7.58 22.50 -5.93
C PHE A 102 7.21 23.71 -5.04
N LEU A 103 7.87 24.84 -5.26
CA LEU A 103 7.60 26.11 -4.55
C LEU A 103 6.19 26.62 -4.82
N GLN A 104 5.70 26.52 -6.06
CA GLN A 104 4.32 26.90 -6.41
C GLN A 104 3.32 25.93 -5.80
N GLN A 105 3.65 24.63 -5.68
CA GLN A 105 2.79 23.64 -5.01
C GLN A 105 2.65 23.86 -3.49
N ILE A 106 3.63 24.51 -2.86
CA ILE A 106 3.55 24.90 -1.44
C ILE A 106 2.69 26.15 -1.26
N THR A 107 2.82 27.12 -2.18
CA THR A 107 2.14 28.41 -2.09
C THR A 107 0.69 28.34 -2.58
N ASP A 108 0.41 27.63 -3.67
CA ASP A 108 -0.90 27.50 -4.29
C ASP A 108 -1.46 26.08 -4.15
N LYS A 109 -2.46 25.92 -3.29
CA LYS A 109 -3.13 24.63 -3.02
C LYS A 109 -3.75 23.98 -4.26
N GLU A 110 -4.21 24.78 -5.22
CA GLU A 110 -4.86 24.31 -6.45
C GLU A 110 -3.89 23.61 -7.41
N THR A 111 -2.57 23.83 -7.26
CA THR A 111 -1.53 23.26 -8.14
C THR A 111 -0.85 22.03 -7.55
N ARG A 112 -1.37 21.47 -6.45
CA ARG A 112 -0.72 20.36 -5.74
C ARG A 112 -0.83 19.05 -6.54
N VAL A 113 0.21 18.78 -7.33
CA VAL A 113 0.35 17.56 -8.13
C VAL A 113 1.34 16.62 -7.43
N GLY A 114 0.91 15.40 -7.11
CA GLY A 114 1.72 14.39 -6.42
C GLY A 114 1.17 13.99 -5.04
N GLU A 115 1.61 12.83 -4.55
CA GLU A 115 1.08 12.21 -3.32
C GLU A 115 1.77 12.70 -2.04
N TRP A 116 2.87 13.45 -2.16
CA TRP A 116 3.71 13.90 -1.03
C TRP A 116 2.94 14.67 0.05
N GLY A 117 1.98 15.51 -0.36
CA GLY A 117 1.18 16.28 0.57
C GLY A 117 0.14 15.47 1.34
N ILE A 118 -0.29 14.30 0.83
CA ILE A 118 -1.15 13.37 1.58
C ILE A 118 -0.31 12.59 2.59
N ILE A 119 0.89 12.18 2.19
CA ILE A 119 1.84 11.44 3.04
C ILE A 119 2.24 12.30 4.25
N LEU A 120 2.56 13.58 4.03
CA LEU A 120 2.88 14.52 5.12
C LEU A 120 1.70 14.72 6.08
N ASN A 121 0.47 14.80 5.57
CA ASN A 121 -0.72 14.92 6.42
C ASN A 121 -0.93 13.67 7.30
N LEU A 122 -0.86 12.48 6.70
CA LEU A 122 -1.01 11.22 7.41
C LEU A 122 0.12 11.00 8.42
N PHE A 123 1.36 11.30 8.03
CA PHE A 123 2.52 11.24 8.91
C PHE A 123 2.36 12.21 10.09
N GLY A 124 1.97 13.45 9.83
CA GLY A 124 1.72 14.46 10.86
C GLY A 124 0.60 14.07 11.81
N LEU A 125 -0.48 13.47 11.31
CA LEU A 125 -1.58 12.98 12.12
C LEU A 125 -1.17 11.78 12.99
N LEU A 126 -0.43 10.81 12.44
CA LEU A 126 0.09 9.66 13.20
C LEU A 126 1.09 10.10 14.27
N LEU A 127 2.02 10.99 13.93
CA LEU A 127 2.99 11.54 14.87
C LEU A 127 2.31 12.39 15.94
N GLY A 128 1.33 13.21 15.56
CA GLY A 128 0.52 13.99 16.48
C GLY A 128 -0.27 13.12 17.46
N PHE A 129 -0.88 12.04 17.00
CA PHE A 129 -1.55 11.07 17.85
C PHE A 129 -0.58 10.31 18.76
N ALA A 130 0.59 9.93 18.27
CA ALA A 130 1.60 9.28 19.09
C ALA A 130 2.08 10.20 20.23
N ILE A 131 2.31 11.48 19.94
CA ILE A 131 2.70 12.48 20.95
C ILE A 131 1.56 12.71 21.94
N LEU A 132 0.33 12.90 21.45
CA LEU A 132 -0.83 13.14 22.31
C LEU A 132 -1.11 11.94 23.22
N ALA A 133 -1.03 10.72 22.70
CA ALA A 133 -1.19 9.50 23.47
C ALA A 133 -0.15 9.41 24.59
N LYS A 134 1.13 9.72 24.29
CA LYS A 134 2.21 9.76 25.29
C LYS A 134 1.95 10.80 26.39
N ILE A 135 1.48 11.99 26.01
CA ILE A 135 1.13 13.07 26.96
C ILE A 135 -0.07 12.68 27.82
N LEU A 136 -1.09 12.05 27.24
CA LEU A 136 -2.25 11.56 27.98
C LEU A 136 -1.82 10.49 28.99
N GLU A 137 -0.99 9.54 28.58
CA GLU A 137 -0.45 8.50 29.45
C GLU A 137 0.37 9.08 30.61
N GLU A 138 1.31 9.99 30.32
CA GLU A 138 2.14 10.66 31.34
C GLU A 138 1.33 11.56 32.29
N SER A 139 0.26 12.21 31.80
CA SER A 139 -0.58 13.09 32.63
C SER A 139 -1.52 12.33 33.59
N GLY A 140 -1.65 11.01 33.44
CA GLY A 140 -2.56 10.18 34.25
C GLY A 140 -4.04 10.49 34.03
N VAL A 141 -4.37 11.31 33.02
CA VAL A 141 -5.75 11.64 32.61
C VAL A 141 -6.56 10.38 32.27
N PRO A 142 -6.03 9.37 31.53
CA PRO A 142 -6.75 8.14 31.25
C PRO A 142 -7.15 7.35 32.50
N ALA A 143 -6.35 7.41 33.56
CA ALA A 143 -6.64 6.71 34.82
C ALA A 143 -7.72 7.41 35.66
N LYS A 144 -7.86 8.73 35.51
CA LYS A 144 -8.91 9.52 36.19
C LYS A 144 -10.21 9.60 35.39
N LEU A 145 -10.15 9.41 34.07
CA LEU A 145 -11.30 9.46 33.16
C LEU A 145 -12.52 8.64 33.67
N PRO A 146 -12.36 7.39 34.13
CA PRO A 146 -13.49 6.56 34.57
C PRO A 146 -14.25 7.15 35.77
N ASN A 147 -13.58 7.93 36.62
CA ASN A 147 -14.20 8.54 37.81
C ASN A 147 -14.97 9.83 37.50
N ILE A 148 -14.76 10.41 36.31
CA ILE A 148 -15.41 11.67 35.87
C ILE A 148 -16.59 11.36 34.93
N LEU A 149 -16.57 10.19 34.29
CA LEU A 149 -17.60 9.78 33.35
C LEU A 149 -18.89 9.35 34.07
N PRO A 150 -20.07 9.80 33.62
CA PRO A 150 -21.34 9.37 34.18
C PRO A 150 -21.55 7.87 34.00
N ASN A 151 -22.21 7.24 34.96
CA ASN A 151 -22.67 5.85 34.85
C ASN A 151 -23.48 5.75 33.54
N ASN A 152 -23.12 4.82 32.65
CA ASN A 152 -23.66 4.60 31.28
C ASN A 152 -22.92 5.28 30.08
N PHE A 153 -21.67 5.74 30.23
CA PHE A 153 -20.89 6.32 29.12
C PHE A 153 -20.41 5.31 28.05
N MET A 154 -20.21 4.03 28.39
CA MET A 154 -19.71 3.01 27.45
C MET A 154 -20.78 2.41 26.52
N GLY A 155 -22.00 2.94 26.56
CA GLY A 155 -23.16 2.40 25.85
C GLY A 155 -24.06 1.56 26.77
N PRO A 156 -25.26 1.17 26.30
CA PRO A 156 -26.11 0.19 26.99
C PRO A 156 -25.51 -1.22 27.00
#